data_AF-A0A7X9HCV5-F1
#
_entry.id   AF-A0A7X9HCV5-F1
#
_cell.length_a   1.000
_cell.length_b   1.000
_cell.length_c   1.000
_cell.angle_alpha   90.00
_cell.angle_beta   90.00
_cell.angle_gamma   90.00
#
_symmetry.space_group_name_H-M   'P 1'
#
loop_
_entity.id
_entity.type
_entity.pdbx_description
1 polymer ?
#
loop_
_entity_poly.entity_id
_entity_poly.type
_entity_poly.pdbx_seq_one_letter_code
_entity_poly.pdbx_strand_id
1 'polypeptide(L)'
;MSDFIKVRGAKEHNLKNVSIDIPKNKLVVLTGLSGSGKSSFAFDTLYAEGQRRYVESLSSYARQFLGIMKKPDVESVEGLSPAISIDQKTTSSNPRSTVGTITEIYDYLRLLFARVGHPHCPKCGVEIAQQSVDQIYDHVLKLCAPKLNDPVIKKQGLRLYVLAPVIRGRKGEYSKLLDSLKQKGYQRVRIDNFVFELDENIQLIKTNKHSIDVIIDRLIITKDDVEDDKNIRTRLIESLETALKLADGLALVSFIGDEGFDFPVKPKIFEDHLFSERFACPKCNLTLPELEPRLFSFNTPYGACPNCNGLGELKKIDLDLVLNPKLTIAEGGILPFNRMLETGTGYFFNLMSQVAEAHHFSLKTPIKNMKKEDLDLILYGTENETYKVEGGHGNIYNSTFEGVINNLERRYKETKSDFMRGEIERFMRKEVCEVCHGARLKDEALAVVIDQKNIFEVSSLSTSNLYNWIETLRSPVLSAKEIIIASSILKELKARLGFLLSVGLNYLTLSRSAGTLAGGESQRIRLASQIGSGLSGVLYVLDEPSIGLHQRDNHRLIDTLKHLRELGNTVVVVEHDMETMQEADFMVDFGLLAGDAGGEIVAFGTQQDIINNKRSLTGKYLSGQKKIYIAPSRDDID
;
A
#
# COMPACT_ATOMS: atom_id res chain seq x y z
N MET A 1 39.99 21.04 4.75
CA MET A 1 38.59 21.56 4.70
C MET A 1 38.31 22.23 6.03
N SER A 2 37.51 23.30 6.06
CA SER A 2 37.09 23.93 7.33
C SER A 2 36.29 22.92 8.17
N ASP A 3 36.73 22.68 9.42
CA ASP A 3 36.04 21.83 10.42
C ASP A 3 34.76 22.47 10.97
N PHE A 4 34.46 23.70 10.54
CA PHE A 4 33.31 24.47 10.98
C PHE A 4 32.46 24.93 9.78
N ILE A 5 31.15 25.06 10.01
CA ILE A 5 30.22 25.84 9.20
C ILE A 5 30.24 27.26 9.76
N LYS A 6 30.80 28.20 9.02
CA LYS A 6 30.96 29.59 9.48
C LYS A 6 29.83 30.43 8.91
N VAL A 7 28.96 30.94 9.78
CA VAL A 7 27.89 31.88 9.41
C VAL A 7 28.32 33.28 9.81
N ARG A 8 28.23 34.25 8.90
CA ARG A 8 28.53 35.65 9.17
C ARG A 8 27.35 36.52 8.77
N GLY A 9 26.94 37.36 9.70
CA GLY A 9 25.94 38.40 9.51
C GLY A 9 24.58 37.91 9.04
N ALA A 10 24.03 36.87 9.67
CA ALA A 10 22.66 36.42 9.40
C ALA A 10 21.65 37.44 9.93
N LYS A 11 20.74 37.88 9.06
CA LYS A 11 19.75 38.96 9.28
C LYS A 11 18.32 38.56 8.90
N GLU A 12 18.10 37.29 8.52
CA GLU A 12 16.76 36.83 8.15
C GLU A 12 15.76 37.03 9.30
N HIS A 13 14.57 37.55 8.97
CA HIS A 13 13.52 37.90 9.93
C HIS A 13 13.98 38.84 11.05
N ASN A 14 14.06 38.36 12.29
CA ASN A 14 14.40 39.16 13.47
C ASN A 14 15.87 39.02 13.89
N LEU A 15 16.69 38.26 13.15
CA LEU A 15 18.10 38.03 13.49
C LEU A 15 18.92 39.33 13.46
N LYS A 16 19.72 39.56 14.50
CA LYS A 16 20.49 40.80 14.71
C LYS A 16 21.94 40.64 14.25
N ASN A 17 22.15 40.45 12.94
CA ASN A 17 23.49 40.32 12.34
C ASN A 17 24.34 39.20 12.98
N VAL A 18 23.72 38.03 13.16
CA VAL A 18 24.28 36.92 13.93
C VAL A 18 25.45 36.27 13.21
N SER A 19 26.55 36.03 13.93
CA SER A 19 27.74 35.32 13.44
C SER A 19 28.15 34.20 14.38
N ILE A 20 28.36 33.00 13.86
CA ILE A 20 28.69 31.80 14.65
C ILE A 20 29.47 30.77 13.82
N ASP A 21 30.32 30.00 14.50
CA ASP A 21 31.07 28.88 13.93
C ASP A 21 30.54 27.56 14.49
N ILE A 22 29.78 26.83 13.68
CA ILE A 22 29.14 25.56 14.07
C ILE A 22 30.10 24.42 13.75
N PRO A 23 30.47 23.55 14.72
CA PRO A 23 31.36 22.43 14.46
C PRO A 23 30.68 21.37 13.59
N LYS A 24 31.42 20.84 12.61
CA LYS A 24 30.94 19.75 11.76
C LYS A 24 30.98 18.41 12.48
N ASN A 25 30.16 17.46 12.01
CA ASN A 25 30.08 16.10 12.51
C ASN A 25 29.70 16.03 14.00
N LYS A 26 28.91 17.01 14.44
CA LYS A 26 28.41 17.15 15.81
C LYS A 26 26.90 17.25 15.82
N LEU A 27 26.31 16.86 16.95
CA LEU A 27 24.93 17.13 17.30
C LEU A 27 24.86 18.50 18.00
N VAL A 28 24.27 19.48 17.31
CA VAL A 28 24.17 20.87 17.77
C VAL A 28 22.71 21.20 18.04
N VAL A 29 22.39 21.61 19.27
CA VAL A 29 21.01 21.97 19.65
C VAL A 29 20.85 23.48 19.71
N LEU A 30 19.86 24.01 18.99
CA LEU A 30 19.43 25.39 19.06
C LEU A 30 18.26 25.47 20.04
N THR A 31 18.39 26.31 21.06
CA THR A 31 17.40 26.48 22.14
C THR A 31 17.18 27.96 22.46
N GLY A 32 16.25 28.25 23.37
CA GLY A 32 15.83 29.61 23.73
C GLY A 32 14.33 29.85 23.46
N LEU A 33 13.79 31.01 23.83
CA LEU A 33 12.34 31.26 23.84
C LEU A 33 11.64 31.09 22.47
N SER A 34 10.33 30.81 22.47
CA SER A 34 9.54 30.82 21.23
C SER A 34 9.62 32.21 20.57
N GLY A 35 9.88 32.26 19.27
CA GLY A 35 10.09 33.52 18.53
C GLY A 35 11.46 34.20 18.78
N SER A 36 12.43 33.54 19.42
CA SER A 36 13.78 34.12 19.64
C SER A 36 14.69 34.15 18.41
N GLY A 37 14.27 33.54 17.29
CA GLY A 37 15.03 33.48 16.03
C GLY A 37 15.63 32.11 15.69
N LYS A 38 15.37 31.06 16.49
CA LYS A 38 15.88 29.69 16.26
C LYS A 38 15.59 29.17 14.85
N SER A 39 14.30 29.15 14.47
CA SER A 39 13.86 28.62 13.17
C SER A 39 14.34 29.49 12.02
N SER A 40 14.40 30.82 12.19
CA SER A 40 14.96 31.74 11.19
C SER A 40 16.44 31.48 10.91
N PHE A 41 17.20 31.13 11.95
CA PHE A 41 18.59 30.73 11.79
C PHE A 41 18.73 29.31 11.19
N ALA A 42 17.98 28.34 11.70
CA ALA A 42 18.09 26.94 11.30
C ALA A 42 17.55 26.67 9.89
N PHE A 43 16.31 27.08 9.62
CA PHE A 43 15.58 26.75 8.41
C PHE A 43 15.75 27.83 7.34
N ASP A 44 15.48 29.09 7.70
CA ASP A 44 15.45 30.18 6.73
C ASP A 44 16.85 30.67 6.35
N THR A 45 17.88 30.36 7.14
CA THR A 45 19.28 30.67 6.83
C THR A 45 20.09 29.42 6.45
N LEU A 46 20.37 28.51 7.40
CA LEU A 46 21.27 27.37 7.17
C LEU A 46 20.73 26.38 6.14
N TYR A 47 19.52 25.85 6.36
CA TYR A 47 18.91 24.91 5.43
C TYR A 47 18.67 25.54 4.06
N ALA A 48 18.09 26.75 4.01
CA ALA A 48 17.82 27.45 2.78
C ALA A 48 19.09 27.68 1.94
N GLU A 49 20.19 28.14 2.53
CA GLU A 49 21.46 28.28 1.83
C GLU A 49 22.05 26.93 1.38
N GLY A 50 21.97 25.90 2.23
CA GLY A 50 22.52 24.58 1.93
C GLY A 50 21.79 23.89 0.78
N GLN A 51 20.47 23.99 0.78
CA GLN A 51 19.63 23.48 -0.30
C GLN A 51 19.87 24.28 -1.59
N ARG A 52 19.83 25.62 -1.53
CA ARG A 52 20.02 26.49 -2.70
C ARG A 52 21.33 26.18 -3.43
N ARG A 53 22.45 26.14 -2.70
CA ARG A 53 23.79 25.88 -3.28
C ARG A 53 23.88 24.50 -3.91
N TYR A 54 23.27 23.49 -3.29
CA TYR A 54 23.25 22.14 -3.84
C TYR A 54 22.43 22.09 -5.14
N VAL A 55 21.21 22.64 -5.16
CA VAL A 55 20.35 22.60 -6.36
C VAL A 55 20.91 23.47 -7.49
N GLU A 56 21.60 24.59 -7.18
CA GLU A 56 22.33 25.42 -8.16
C GLU A 56 23.49 24.69 -8.86
N SER A 57 23.95 23.58 -8.28
CA SER A 57 25.00 22.72 -8.84
C SER A 57 24.45 21.60 -9.76
N LEU A 58 23.15 21.28 -9.68
CA LEU A 58 22.56 20.14 -10.41
C LEU A 58 22.48 20.37 -11.92
N SER A 59 22.14 21.57 -12.38
CA SER A 59 22.13 21.91 -13.81
C SER A 59 22.17 23.42 -14.05
N SER A 60 22.61 23.83 -15.23
CA SER A 60 22.55 25.23 -15.69
C SER A 60 21.10 25.75 -15.76
N TYR A 61 20.15 24.88 -16.11
CA TYR A 61 18.72 25.18 -16.12
C TYR A 61 18.16 25.41 -14.70
N ALA A 62 18.47 24.51 -13.75
CA ALA A 62 18.05 24.68 -12.35
C ALA A 62 18.57 25.99 -11.75
N ARG A 63 19.79 26.41 -12.12
CA ARG A 63 20.36 27.70 -11.71
C ARG A 63 19.55 28.91 -12.20
N GLN A 64 18.98 28.86 -13.41
CA GLN A 64 18.10 29.92 -13.92
C GLN A 64 16.79 30.01 -13.13
N PHE A 65 16.21 28.87 -12.74
CA PHE A 65 14.98 28.82 -11.94
C PHE A 65 15.20 29.22 -10.48
N LEU A 66 16.30 28.81 -9.86
CA LEU A 66 16.64 29.16 -8.48
C LEU A 66 17.07 30.62 -8.33
N GLY A 67 17.55 31.26 -9.40
CA GLY A 67 17.78 32.70 -9.42
C GLY A 67 16.53 33.54 -9.10
N ILE A 68 15.34 32.93 -9.20
CA ILE A 68 14.04 33.53 -8.87
C ILE A 68 13.70 33.36 -7.37
N MET A 69 14.33 32.41 -6.67
CA MET A 69 14.13 32.23 -5.22
C MET A 69 14.86 33.33 -4.44
N LYS A 70 14.18 33.93 -3.45
CA LYS A 70 14.76 34.92 -2.56
C LYS A 70 15.94 34.28 -1.81
N LYS A 71 17.14 34.83 -1.99
CA LYS A 71 18.32 34.42 -1.22
C LYS A 71 18.13 34.82 0.25
N PRO A 72 18.48 33.97 1.22
CA PRO A 72 18.55 34.35 2.63
C PRO A 72 19.42 35.58 2.85
N ASP A 73 19.00 36.45 3.75
CA ASP A 73 19.74 37.65 4.16
C ASP A 73 20.87 37.26 5.11
N VAL A 74 22.01 36.93 4.52
CA VAL A 74 23.25 36.55 5.21
C VAL A 74 24.45 37.06 4.43
N GLU A 75 25.46 37.60 5.12
CA GLU A 75 26.65 38.17 4.47
C GLU A 75 27.52 37.08 3.85
N SER A 76 27.78 36.00 4.61
CA SER A 76 28.48 34.83 4.08
C SER A 76 28.19 33.58 4.89
N VAL A 77 28.13 32.44 4.22
CA VAL A 77 28.16 31.12 4.85
C VAL A 77 29.26 30.29 4.20
N GLU A 78 30.22 29.80 4.98
CA GLU A 78 31.34 28.98 4.50
C GLU A 78 31.31 27.58 5.11
N GLY A 79 31.81 26.60 4.36
CA GLY A 79 31.90 25.21 4.83
C GLY A 79 30.55 24.49 4.94
N LEU A 80 29.48 25.04 4.38
CA LEU A 80 28.13 24.46 4.42
C LEU A 80 28.03 23.18 3.58
N SER A 81 27.52 22.11 4.19
CA SER A 81 27.16 20.87 3.50
C SER A 81 25.80 21.00 2.78
N PRO A 82 25.49 20.13 1.80
CA PRO A 82 24.12 19.95 1.33
C PRO A 82 23.19 19.72 2.52
N ALA A 83 22.07 20.46 2.56
CA ALA A 83 21.19 20.48 3.72
C ALA A 83 19.88 19.74 3.45
N ILE A 84 19.40 19.00 4.46
CA ILE A 84 18.12 18.31 4.45
C ILE A 84 17.32 18.75 5.68
N SER A 85 16.12 19.27 5.47
CA SER A 85 15.19 19.61 6.55
C SER A 85 14.36 18.40 6.95
N ILE A 86 14.05 18.30 8.24
CA ILE A 86 13.08 17.35 8.80
C ILE A 86 12.12 18.14 9.71
N ASP A 87 11.12 18.76 9.09
CA ASP A 87 10.09 19.58 9.73
C ASP A 87 8.78 18.81 9.94
N GLN A 88 7.84 19.41 10.66
CA GLN A 88 6.52 18.83 10.98
C GLN A 88 5.49 18.97 9.86
N LYS A 89 5.85 19.58 8.72
CA LYS A 89 4.93 19.74 7.61
C LYS A 89 4.55 18.36 7.06
N THR A 90 3.26 18.12 6.90
CA THR A 90 2.74 16.84 6.42
C THR A 90 3.30 16.56 5.01
N THR A 91 3.90 15.38 4.86
CA THR A 91 4.70 15.02 3.68
C THR A 91 3.88 14.82 2.42
N SER A 92 2.58 14.48 2.53
CA SER A 92 1.70 14.28 1.39
C SER A 92 0.22 14.26 1.80
N SER A 93 -0.61 15.05 1.12
CA SER A 93 -2.08 14.98 1.20
C SER A 93 -2.68 14.04 0.14
N ASN A 94 -1.84 13.37 -0.66
CA ASN A 94 -2.31 12.49 -1.71
C ASN A 94 -2.99 11.25 -1.10
N PRO A 95 -4.27 10.97 -1.43
CA PRO A 95 -5.01 9.83 -0.86
C PRO A 95 -4.40 8.47 -1.19
N ARG A 96 -3.55 8.39 -2.24
CA ARG A 96 -2.83 7.17 -2.60
C ARG A 96 -1.55 6.97 -1.78
N SER A 97 -1.03 7.98 -1.10
CA SER A 97 0.16 7.84 -0.26
C SER A 97 -0.19 7.10 1.04
N THR A 98 0.58 6.07 1.35
CA THR A 98 0.56 5.36 2.64
C THR A 98 1.93 5.40 3.31
N VAL A 99 2.00 5.01 4.59
CA VAL A 99 3.26 4.81 5.32
C VAL A 99 4.22 3.92 4.52
N GLY A 100 3.73 2.81 3.97
CA GLY A 100 4.53 1.88 3.17
C GLY A 100 5.10 2.50 1.89
N THR A 101 4.37 3.41 1.24
CA THR A 101 4.88 4.11 0.04
C THR A 101 5.89 5.19 0.37
N ILE A 102 5.70 5.95 1.46
CA ILE A 102 6.63 7.01 1.88
C ILE A 102 7.97 6.44 2.32
N THR A 103 7.93 5.27 2.97
CA THR A 103 9.12 4.57 3.46
C THR A 103 9.77 3.66 2.41
N GLU A 104 9.14 3.53 1.24
CA GLU A 104 9.46 2.58 0.16
C GLU A 104 9.44 1.10 0.59
N ILE A 105 9.04 0.78 1.83
CA ILE A 105 8.94 -0.60 2.32
C ILE A 105 7.94 -1.38 1.49
N TYR A 106 6.85 -0.73 1.05
CA TYR A 106 5.87 -1.36 0.18
C TYR A 106 6.46 -1.74 -1.18
N ASP A 107 7.43 -0.99 -1.71
CA ASP A 107 8.08 -1.31 -2.98
C ASP A 107 8.98 -2.55 -2.87
N TYR A 108 9.67 -2.71 -1.75
CA TYR A 108 10.40 -3.96 -1.45
C TYR A 108 9.45 -5.13 -1.19
N LEU A 109 8.29 -4.92 -0.57
CA LEU A 109 7.27 -5.97 -0.45
C LEU A 109 6.76 -6.39 -1.83
N ARG A 110 6.49 -5.44 -2.75
CA ARG A 110 6.10 -5.76 -4.13
C ARG A 110 7.17 -6.59 -4.84
N LEU A 111 8.45 -6.27 -4.63
CA LEU A 111 9.56 -7.06 -5.17
C LEU A 111 9.60 -8.46 -4.54
N LEU A 112 9.41 -8.58 -3.23
CA LEU A 112 9.39 -9.87 -2.53
C LEU A 112 8.28 -10.77 -3.07
N PHE A 113 7.03 -10.27 -3.10
CA PHE A 113 5.87 -11.02 -3.60
C PHE A 113 5.98 -11.38 -5.08
N ALA A 114 6.62 -10.54 -5.90
CA ALA A 114 6.87 -10.88 -7.30
C ALA A 114 7.92 -11.98 -7.49
N ARG A 115 8.88 -12.11 -6.57
CA ARG A 115 10.02 -13.02 -6.72
C ARG A 115 9.82 -14.38 -6.06
N VAL A 116 9.14 -14.41 -4.92
CA VAL A 116 8.97 -15.64 -4.11
C VAL A 116 7.52 -15.85 -3.66
N GLY A 117 6.57 -15.09 -4.22
CA GLY A 117 5.15 -15.27 -3.93
C GLY A 117 4.56 -16.46 -4.69
N HIS A 118 3.72 -17.22 -3.99
CA HIS A 118 3.01 -18.38 -4.53
C HIS A 118 1.60 -17.93 -4.97
N PRO A 119 1.32 -17.87 -6.29
CA PRO A 119 0.03 -17.44 -6.77
C PRO A 119 -0.99 -18.56 -6.61
N HIS A 120 -2.19 -18.22 -6.15
CA HIS A 120 -3.31 -19.16 -6.03
C HIS A 120 -4.43 -18.71 -6.95
N CYS A 121 -5.32 -19.63 -7.32
CA CYS A 121 -6.51 -19.28 -8.07
C CYS A 121 -7.51 -18.54 -7.16
N PRO A 122 -7.93 -17.30 -7.46
CA PRO A 122 -8.94 -16.59 -6.68
C PRO A 122 -10.29 -17.32 -6.56
N LYS A 123 -10.62 -18.21 -7.51
CA LYS A 123 -11.89 -18.94 -7.54
C LYS A 123 -11.88 -20.26 -6.78
N CYS A 124 -10.77 -20.99 -6.80
CA CYS A 124 -10.72 -22.35 -6.25
C CYS A 124 -9.58 -22.60 -5.26
N GLY A 125 -8.72 -21.61 -5.01
CA GLY A 125 -7.64 -21.66 -4.02
C GLY A 125 -6.50 -22.62 -4.35
N VAL A 126 -6.46 -23.19 -5.55
CA VAL A 126 -5.36 -24.08 -5.97
C VAL A 126 -4.15 -23.24 -6.37
N GLU A 127 -2.96 -23.60 -5.91
CA GLU A 127 -1.70 -22.96 -6.31
C GLU A 127 -1.46 -23.08 -7.83
N ILE A 128 -1.02 -22.01 -8.46
CA ILE A 128 -0.78 -21.89 -9.89
C ILE A 128 0.73 -21.82 -10.12
N ALA A 129 1.38 -22.96 -10.28
CA ALA A 129 2.79 -22.98 -10.64
C ALA A 129 2.96 -22.90 -12.17
N GLN A 130 3.74 -21.94 -12.65
CA GLN A 130 4.30 -22.02 -14.00
C GLN A 130 5.50 -22.96 -13.97
N GLN A 131 5.49 -23.99 -14.81
CA GLN A 131 6.59 -24.95 -14.87
C GLN A 131 7.04 -25.15 -16.31
N SER A 132 8.35 -25.02 -16.55
CA SER A 132 8.96 -25.48 -17.80
C SER A 132 8.82 -26.98 -17.94
N VAL A 133 8.91 -27.51 -19.16
CA VAL A 133 8.81 -28.96 -19.41
C VAL A 133 9.84 -29.75 -18.58
N ASP A 134 11.07 -29.27 -18.48
CA ASP A 134 12.11 -29.88 -17.63
C ASP A 134 11.72 -29.87 -16.14
N GLN A 135 11.09 -28.79 -15.64
CA GLN A 135 10.62 -28.73 -14.26
C GLN A 135 9.42 -29.66 -14.01
N ILE A 136 8.52 -29.80 -14.98
CA ILE A 136 7.41 -30.76 -14.91
C ILE A 136 7.99 -32.18 -14.84
N TYR A 137 8.98 -32.49 -15.69
CA TYR A 137 9.70 -33.75 -15.67
C TYR A 137 10.34 -34.05 -14.31
N ASP A 138 11.13 -33.11 -13.77
CA ASP A 138 11.77 -33.25 -12.46
C ASP A 138 10.74 -33.45 -11.33
N HIS A 139 9.58 -32.77 -11.43
CA HIS A 139 8.52 -32.90 -10.45
C HIS A 139 7.83 -34.27 -10.54
N VAL A 140 7.55 -34.76 -11.74
CA VAL A 140 7.01 -36.11 -11.96
C VAL A 140 7.95 -37.17 -11.38
N LEU A 141 9.27 -37.04 -11.60
CA LEU A 141 10.25 -37.95 -11.00
C LEU A 141 10.24 -37.92 -9.46
N LYS A 142 10.17 -36.72 -8.86
CA LYS A 142 10.05 -36.59 -7.40
C LYS A 142 8.78 -37.25 -6.85
N LEU A 143 7.67 -37.22 -7.59
CA LEU A 143 6.44 -37.93 -7.23
C LEU A 143 6.57 -39.45 -7.40
N CYS A 144 7.38 -39.91 -8.35
CA CYS A 144 7.65 -41.34 -8.58
C CYS A 144 8.55 -41.95 -7.49
N ALA A 145 9.59 -41.22 -7.05
CA ALA A 145 10.60 -41.70 -6.11
C ALA A 145 10.04 -42.35 -4.81
N PRO A 146 9.09 -41.75 -4.07
CA PRO A 146 8.52 -42.38 -2.89
C PRO A 146 7.65 -43.61 -3.23
N LYS A 147 6.94 -43.60 -4.36
CA LYS A 147 6.06 -44.70 -4.79
C LYS A 147 6.85 -45.94 -5.24
N LEU A 148 8.03 -45.74 -5.81
CA LEU A 148 8.95 -46.81 -6.22
C LEU A 148 9.62 -47.53 -5.03
N ASN A 149 9.50 -46.99 -3.81
CA ASN A 149 9.99 -47.66 -2.59
C ASN A 149 9.02 -48.72 -2.05
N ASP A 150 7.79 -48.77 -2.55
CA ASP A 150 6.84 -49.84 -2.21
C ASP A 150 7.31 -51.19 -2.81
N PRO A 151 7.43 -52.27 -2.01
CA PRO A 151 7.95 -53.55 -2.48
C PRO A 151 7.14 -54.21 -3.60
N VAL A 152 5.84 -53.91 -3.74
CA VAL A 152 4.99 -54.42 -4.83
C VAL A 152 5.27 -53.65 -6.12
N ILE A 153 5.26 -52.31 -6.03
CA ILE A 153 5.51 -51.41 -7.17
C ILE A 153 6.97 -51.52 -7.64
N LYS A 154 7.91 -51.77 -6.74
CA LYS A 154 9.34 -51.97 -7.06
C LYS A 154 9.59 -53.15 -8.00
N LYS A 155 8.75 -54.19 -7.96
CA LYS A 155 8.84 -55.35 -8.88
C LYS A 155 8.05 -55.17 -10.17
N GLN A 156 6.99 -54.37 -10.16
CA GLN A 156 6.05 -54.21 -11.27
C GLN A 156 6.32 -52.97 -12.14
N GLY A 157 7.07 -52.00 -11.61
CA GLY A 157 7.20 -50.66 -12.19
C GLY A 157 5.97 -49.81 -11.91
N LEU A 158 6.18 -48.51 -11.75
CA LEU A 158 5.13 -47.52 -11.57
C LEU A 158 4.52 -47.17 -12.93
N ARG A 159 3.21 -47.41 -13.09
CA ARG A 159 2.47 -47.13 -14.32
C ARG A 159 1.90 -45.71 -14.28
N LEU A 160 2.13 -44.95 -15.34
CA LEU A 160 1.58 -43.60 -15.50
C LEU A 160 1.06 -43.36 -16.92
N TYR A 161 0.03 -42.53 -17.00
CA TYR A 161 -0.47 -41.95 -18.24
C TYR A 161 -0.07 -40.49 -18.35
N VAL A 162 0.44 -40.11 -19.52
CA VAL A 162 0.57 -38.70 -19.91
C VAL A 162 -0.65 -38.35 -20.74
N LEU A 163 -1.42 -37.38 -20.25
CA LEU A 163 -2.75 -37.03 -20.73
C LEU A 163 -2.75 -35.55 -21.13
N ALA A 164 -3.44 -35.24 -22.24
CA ALA A 164 -3.73 -33.87 -22.64
C ALA A 164 -5.20 -33.54 -22.31
N PRO A 165 -5.49 -32.69 -21.31
CA PRO A 165 -6.85 -32.37 -20.91
C PRO A 165 -7.49 -31.35 -21.88
N VAL A 166 -8.03 -31.81 -22.99
CA VAL A 166 -8.56 -30.94 -24.07
C VAL A 166 -9.87 -30.27 -23.67
N ILE A 167 -10.74 -30.97 -22.93
CA ILE A 167 -12.00 -30.43 -22.41
C ILE A 167 -12.14 -30.77 -20.94
N ARG A 168 -12.51 -29.80 -20.10
CA ARG A 168 -12.77 -30.02 -18.67
C ARG A 168 -14.10 -29.44 -18.25
N GLY A 169 -15.04 -30.28 -17.82
CA GLY A 169 -16.31 -29.89 -17.21
C GLY A 169 -17.20 -28.97 -18.05
N ARG A 170 -17.16 -29.09 -19.39
CA ARG A 170 -17.96 -28.26 -20.31
C ARG A 170 -19.09 -29.07 -20.94
N LYS A 171 -20.22 -28.40 -21.22
CA LYS A 171 -21.38 -29.03 -21.86
C LYS A 171 -21.17 -29.16 -23.37
N GLY A 172 -21.46 -30.33 -23.94
CA GLY A 172 -21.37 -30.55 -25.38
C GLY A 172 -21.31 -32.03 -25.76
N GLU A 173 -21.56 -32.31 -27.03
CA GLU A 173 -21.51 -33.67 -27.60
C GLU A 173 -20.11 -34.05 -28.09
N TYR A 174 -19.27 -33.06 -28.43
CA TYR A 174 -17.86 -33.23 -28.83
C TYR A 174 -17.55 -34.25 -29.96
N SER A 175 -18.54 -34.70 -30.74
CA SER A 175 -18.34 -35.63 -31.87
C SER A 175 -17.26 -35.18 -32.86
N LYS A 176 -17.33 -33.93 -33.31
CA LYS A 176 -16.31 -33.32 -34.19
C LYS A 176 -14.90 -33.31 -33.59
N LEU A 177 -14.80 -33.16 -32.25
CA LEU A 177 -13.52 -33.18 -31.56
C LEU A 177 -12.93 -34.59 -31.56
N LEU A 178 -13.74 -35.60 -31.26
CA LEU A 178 -13.34 -37.01 -31.27
C LEU A 178 -12.90 -37.45 -32.68
N ASP A 179 -13.64 -37.05 -33.72
CA ASP A 179 -13.25 -37.31 -35.12
C ASP A 179 -11.92 -36.65 -35.48
N SER A 180 -11.71 -35.41 -35.03
CA SER A 180 -10.44 -34.69 -35.26
C SER A 180 -9.26 -35.37 -34.56
N LEU A 181 -9.47 -35.87 -33.34
CA LEU A 181 -8.43 -36.61 -32.60
C LEU A 181 -8.09 -37.93 -33.29
N LYS A 182 -9.10 -38.63 -33.80
CA LYS A 182 -8.92 -39.85 -34.59
C LYS A 182 -8.13 -39.59 -35.88
N GLN A 183 -8.46 -38.53 -36.61
CA GLN A 183 -7.72 -38.10 -37.81
C GLN A 183 -6.26 -37.74 -37.52
N LYS A 184 -5.97 -37.22 -36.32
CA LYS A 184 -4.60 -36.94 -35.86
C LYS A 184 -3.84 -38.18 -35.40
N GLY A 185 -4.46 -39.36 -35.39
CA GLY A 185 -3.83 -40.64 -35.08
C GLY A 185 -3.84 -41.03 -33.60
N TYR A 186 -4.58 -40.33 -32.74
CA TYR A 186 -4.75 -40.75 -31.35
C TYR A 186 -5.65 -41.99 -31.26
N GLN A 187 -5.31 -42.92 -30.38
CA GLN A 187 -6.04 -44.19 -30.23
C GLN A 187 -6.99 -44.22 -29.03
N ARG A 188 -6.64 -43.52 -27.93
CA ARG A 188 -7.36 -43.62 -26.66
C ARG A 188 -7.67 -42.26 -26.06
N VAL A 189 -8.80 -42.22 -25.38
CA VAL A 189 -9.33 -41.02 -24.73
C VAL A 189 -9.96 -41.43 -23.40
N ARG A 190 -9.76 -40.62 -22.37
CA ARG A 190 -10.43 -40.73 -21.08
C ARG A 190 -11.57 -39.73 -21.04
N ILE A 191 -12.80 -40.22 -20.93
CA ILE A 191 -14.02 -39.41 -20.84
C ILE A 191 -14.70 -39.70 -19.52
N ASP A 192 -14.91 -38.68 -18.70
CA ASP A 192 -15.58 -38.77 -17.39
C ASP A 192 -15.02 -39.93 -16.51
N ASN A 193 -13.69 -40.04 -16.46
CA ASN A 193 -12.90 -41.06 -15.75
C ASN A 193 -12.94 -42.48 -16.34
N PHE A 194 -13.57 -42.69 -17.50
CA PHE A 194 -13.54 -43.96 -18.22
C PHE A 194 -12.66 -43.87 -19.46
N VAL A 195 -11.81 -44.87 -19.67
CA VAL A 195 -10.97 -44.96 -20.87
C VAL A 195 -11.74 -45.65 -21.99
N PHE A 196 -11.76 -45.03 -23.15
CA PHE A 196 -12.37 -45.51 -24.39
C PHE A 196 -11.32 -45.54 -25.50
N GLU A 197 -11.49 -46.46 -26.44
CA GLU A 197 -10.76 -46.44 -27.70
C GLU A 197 -11.53 -45.56 -28.70
N LEU A 198 -10.83 -44.71 -29.47
CA LEU A 198 -11.44 -43.78 -30.43
C LEU A 198 -12.09 -44.49 -31.63
N ASP A 199 -11.91 -45.80 -31.75
CA ASP A 199 -12.63 -46.66 -32.70
C ASP A 199 -14.02 -47.09 -32.22
N GLU A 200 -14.31 -46.95 -30.92
CA GLU A 200 -15.62 -47.22 -30.37
C GLU A 200 -16.63 -46.11 -30.73
N ASN A 201 -17.91 -46.47 -30.86
CA ASN A 201 -18.99 -45.48 -31.06
C ASN A 201 -19.28 -44.73 -29.75
N ILE A 202 -18.58 -43.62 -29.54
CA ILE A 202 -18.75 -42.75 -28.36
C ILE A 202 -19.84 -41.71 -28.65
N GLN A 203 -20.96 -41.74 -27.91
CA GLN A 203 -22.00 -40.72 -27.95
C GLN A 203 -22.11 -40.00 -26.60
N LEU A 204 -21.93 -38.68 -26.60
CA LEU A 204 -22.01 -37.84 -25.41
C LEU A 204 -23.29 -36.99 -25.43
N ILE A 205 -23.92 -36.85 -24.26
CA ILE A 205 -25.18 -36.13 -24.14
C ILE A 205 -24.89 -34.63 -24.06
N LYS A 206 -25.34 -33.87 -25.07
CA LYS A 206 -25.08 -32.42 -25.20
C LYS A 206 -25.40 -31.57 -23.95
N THR A 207 -26.38 -31.97 -23.13
CA THR A 207 -26.83 -31.23 -21.94
C THR A 207 -25.93 -31.44 -20.72
N ASN A 208 -25.14 -32.53 -20.70
CA ASN A 208 -24.28 -32.90 -19.58
C ASN A 208 -22.91 -32.25 -19.72
N LYS A 209 -22.25 -32.00 -18.58
CA LYS A 209 -20.85 -31.56 -18.54
C LYS A 209 -19.96 -32.78 -18.70
N HIS A 210 -19.00 -32.71 -19.61
CA HIS A 210 -18.04 -33.77 -19.87
C HIS A 210 -16.61 -33.27 -19.65
N SER A 211 -15.72 -34.18 -19.28
CA SER A 211 -14.27 -33.97 -19.27
C SER A 211 -13.62 -35.00 -20.19
N ILE A 212 -12.76 -34.55 -21.10
CA ILE A 212 -12.13 -35.35 -22.15
C ILE A 212 -10.62 -35.11 -22.09
N ASP A 213 -9.90 -36.15 -21.71
CA ASP A 213 -8.43 -36.17 -21.65
C ASP A 213 -7.90 -37.16 -22.70
N VAL A 214 -7.02 -36.72 -23.59
CA VAL A 214 -6.43 -37.58 -24.63
C VAL A 214 -5.21 -38.29 -24.06
N ILE A 215 -5.11 -39.61 -24.22
CA ILE A 215 -3.94 -40.36 -23.76
C ILE A 215 -2.83 -40.22 -24.80
N ILE A 216 -1.76 -39.52 -24.44
CA ILE A 216 -0.61 -39.27 -25.31
C ILE A 216 0.38 -40.43 -25.23
N ASP A 217 0.79 -40.80 -24.01
CA ASP A 217 1.71 -41.91 -23.80
C ASP A 217 1.36 -42.71 -22.54
N ARG A 218 1.83 -43.97 -22.52
CA ARG A 218 1.70 -44.92 -21.44
C ARG A 218 3.09 -45.42 -21.07
N LEU A 219 3.51 -45.07 -19.85
CA LEU A 219 4.88 -45.27 -19.40
C LEU A 219 4.91 -46.14 -18.15
N ILE A 220 5.89 -47.03 -18.09
CA ILE A 220 6.23 -47.81 -16.90
C ILE A 220 7.60 -47.29 -16.47
N ILE A 221 7.68 -46.73 -15.26
CA ILE A 221 8.92 -46.26 -14.67
C ILE A 221 9.37 -47.28 -13.63
N THR A 222 10.58 -47.80 -13.77
CA THR A 222 11.21 -48.68 -12.79
C THR A 222 12.22 -47.91 -11.93
N LYS A 223 12.79 -48.57 -10.92
CA LYS A 223 13.78 -47.92 -10.05
C LYS A 223 15.09 -47.64 -10.79
N ASP A 224 15.47 -48.53 -11.70
CA ASP A 224 16.69 -48.39 -12.51
C ASP A 224 16.56 -47.17 -13.45
N ASP A 225 15.37 -46.91 -14.01
CA ASP A 225 15.09 -45.74 -14.86
C ASP A 225 15.17 -44.38 -14.13
N VAL A 226 15.11 -44.39 -12.79
CA VAL A 226 15.26 -43.18 -11.96
C VAL A 226 16.72 -42.95 -11.57
N GLU A 227 17.52 -44.03 -11.50
CA GLU A 227 18.93 -43.99 -11.10
C GLU A 227 19.87 -43.81 -12.30
N ASP A 228 19.51 -44.31 -13.49
CA ASP A 228 20.27 -44.16 -14.72
C ASP A 228 19.34 -44.01 -15.94
N ASP A 229 19.76 -43.16 -16.89
CA ASP A 229 19.45 -43.22 -18.32
C ASP A 229 18.61 -42.09 -18.98
N LYS A 230 19.15 -41.60 -20.11
CA LYS A 230 18.64 -40.50 -20.95
C LYS A 230 17.36 -40.87 -21.70
N ASN A 231 17.08 -42.15 -21.89
CA ASN A 231 15.98 -42.62 -22.75
C ASN A 231 14.60 -42.33 -22.17
N ILE A 232 14.36 -42.58 -20.87
CA ILE A 232 13.10 -42.22 -20.20
C ILE A 232 12.91 -40.70 -20.22
N ARG A 233 14.00 -39.94 -20.03
CA ARG A 233 13.96 -38.47 -20.05
C ARG A 233 13.44 -37.95 -21.38
N THR A 234 14.06 -38.36 -22.49
CA THR A 234 13.68 -37.89 -23.82
C THR A 234 12.22 -38.24 -24.12
N ARG A 235 11.80 -39.47 -23.83
CA ARG A 235 10.43 -39.93 -24.11
C ARG A 235 9.37 -39.22 -23.27
N LEU A 236 9.62 -39.03 -21.97
CA LEU A 236 8.68 -38.35 -21.09
C LEU A 236 8.58 -36.86 -21.43
N ILE A 237 9.70 -36.20 -21.77
CA ILE A 237 9.71 -34.80 -22.24
C ILE A 237 8.93 -34.66 -23.55
N GLU A 238 9.19 -35.48 -24.56
CA GLU A 238 8.44 -35.44 -25.84
C GLU A 238 6.94 -35.65 -25.64
N SER A 239 6.57 -36.57 -24.72
CA SER A 239 5.17 -36.82 -24.36
C SER A 239 4.52 -35.63 -23.67
N LEU A 240 5.24 -34.98 -22.74
CA LEU A 240 4.78 -33.79 -22.05
C LEU A 240 4.66 -32.60 -23.01
N GLU A 241 5.63 -32.37 -23.90
CA GLU A 241 5.55 -31.33 -24.94
C GLU A 241 4.35 -31.54 -25.85
N THR A 242 4.09 -32.78 -26.26
CA THR A 242 2.93 -33.13 -27.09
C THR A 242 1.63 -32.86 -26.34
N ALA A 243 1.55 -33.25 -25.07
CA ALA A 243 0.38 -33.01 -24.23
C ALA A 243 0.11 -31.51 -24.03
N LEU A 244 1.14 -30.75 -23.65
CA LEU A 244 1.08 -29.30 -23.49
C LEU A 244 0.64 -28.62 -24.79
N LYS A 245 1.21 -28.99 -25.93
CA LYS A 245 0.84 -28.41 -27.23
C LYS A 245 -0.60 -28.72 -27.63
N LEU A 246 -1.11 -29.92 -27.30
CA LEU A 246 -2.48 -30.32 -27.64
C LEU A 246 -3.54 -29.65 -26.75
N ALA A 247 -3.23 -29.41 -25.47
CA ALA A 247 -4.15 -28.84 -24.49
C ALA A 247 -3.78 -27.39 -24.07
N ASP A 248 -3.17 -26.62 -24.99
CA ASP A 248 -2.86 -25.19 -24.86
C ASP A 248 -2.06 -24.81 -23.58
N GLY A 249 -1.04 -25.60 -23.27
CA GLY A 249 -0.14 -25.41 -22.13
C GLY A 249 -0.54 -26.15 -20.85
N LEU A 250 -1.39 -27.19 -20.95
CA LEU A 250 -1.76 -28.07 -19.84
C LEU A 250 -1.36 -29.51 -20.11
N ALA A 251 -0.83 -30.20 -19.11
CA ALA A 251 -0.50 -31.63 -19.18
C ALA A 251 -0.90 -32.31 -17.88
N LEU A 252 -1.57 -33.44 -17.98
CA LEU A 252 -2.04 -34.22 -16.84
C LEU A 252 -1.24 -35.52 -16.78
N VAL A 253 -0.68 -35.83 -15.61
CA VAL A 253 -0.04 -37.13 -15.36
C VAL A 253 -0.90 -37.90 -14.37
N SER A 254 -1.34 -39.09 -14.77
CA SER A 254 -2.20 -39.93 -13.94
C SER A 254 -1.48 -41.21 -13.56
N PHE A 255 -1.30 -41.45 -12.26
CA PHE A 255 -0.74 -42.70 -11.75
C PHE A 255 -1.83 -43.76 -11.62
N ILE A 256 -1.52 -44.99 -12.02
CA ILE A 256 -2.48 -46.10 -12.02
C ILE A 256 -2.22 -46.99 -10.81
N GLY A 257 -3.21 -47.08 -9.92
CA GLY A 257 -3.14 -47.86 -8.68
C GLY A 257 -3.74 -49.27 -8.76
N ASP A 258 -4.31 -49.68 -9.89
CA ASP A 258 -4.95 -50.99 -10.06
C ASP A 258 -3.95 -52.16 -9.95
N GLU A 259 -4.29 -53.23 -9.23
CA GLU A 259 -3.40 -54.40 -9.08
C GLU A 259 -3.18 -55.14 -10.42
N GLY A 260 -1.91 -55.34 -10.82
CA GLY A 260 -1.56 -56.09 -12.04
C GLY A 260 -0.22 -55.67 -12.66
N PHE A 261 0.36 -56.53 -13.51
CA PHE A 261 1.64 -56.27 -14.19
C PHE A 261 1.48 -55.41 -15.47
N ASP A 262 0.35 -55.54 -16.16
CA ASP A 262 0.06 -54.78 -17.39
C ASP A 262 -0.86 -53.57 -17.12
N PHE A 263 -0.99 -52.69 -18.11
CA PHE A 263 -2.00 -51.64 -18.09
C PHE A 263 -3.40 -52.26 -18.15
N PRO A 264 -4.27 -52.03 -17.14
CA PRO A 264 -5.63 -52.53 -17.18
C PRO A 264 -6.39 -51.88 -18.34
N VAL A 265 -7.22 -52.67 -19.03
CA VAL A 265 -8.06 -52.19 -20.15
C VAL A 265 -9.00 -51.07 -19.69
N LYS A 266 -9.51 -51.17 -18.45
CA LYS A 266 -10.33 -50.15 -17.79
C LYS A 266 -9.82 -49.92 -16.37
N PRO A 267 -8.85 -49.00 -16.17
CA PRO A 267 -8.34 -48.68 -14.84
C PRO A 267 -9.45 -48.04 -13.99
N LYS A 268 -9.46 -48.34 -12.69
CA LYS A 268 -10.45 -47.81 -11.73
C LYS A 268 -9.83 -46.85 -10.74
N ILE A 269 -8.53 -46.97 -10.47
CA ILE A 269 -7.84 -46.18 -9.44
C ILE A 269 -6.84 -45.26 -10.15
N PHE A 270 -7.16 -43.97 -10.16
CA PHE A 270 -6.33 -42.93 -10.73
C PHE A 270 -5.89 -41.94 -9.65
N GLU A 271 -4.64 -41.51 -9.71
CA GLU A 271 -4.16 -40.36 -8.97
C GLU A 271 -3.62 -39.31 -9.95
N ASP A 272 -4.38 -38.24 -10.13
CA ASP A 272 -4.19 -37.24 -11.17
C ASP A 272 -3.38 -36.03 -10.67
N HIS A 273 -2.32 -35.68 -11.40
CA HIS A 273 -1.45 -34.53 -11.17
C HIS A 273 -1.45 -33.65 -12.41
N LEU A 274 -1.95 -32.42 -12.31
CA LEU A 274 -2.07 -31.49 -13.43
C LEU A 274 -0.97 -30.43 -13.39
N PHE A 275 -0.32 -30.24 -14.52
CA PHE A 275 0.76 -29.30 -14.74
C PHE A 275 0.37 -28.25 -15.78
N SER A 276 0.95 -27.06 -15.67
CA SER A 276 0.77 -25.98 -16.65
C SER A 276 2.09 -25.30 -17.00
N GLU A 277 2.29 -25.07 -18.29
CA GLU A 277 3.40 -24.27 -18.85
C GLU A 277 3.11 -22.75 -18.75
N ARG A 278 1.85 -22.39 -18.51
CA ARG A 278 1.38 -21.01 -18.32
C ARG A 278 0.99 -20.80 -16.87
N PHE A 279 0.88 -19.54 -16.44
CA PHE A 279 0.21 -19.20 -15.18
C PHE A 279 -1.31 -19.40 -15.34
N ALA A 280 -1.77 -20.63 -15.50
CA ALA A 280 -3.18 -20.96 -15.67
C ALA A 280 -3.67 -21.92 -14.59
N CYS A 281 -4.84 -21.61 -14.01
CA CYS A 281 -5.45 -22.47 -13.02
C CYS A 281 -5.84 -23.81 -13.65
N PRO A 282 -5.35 -24.93 -13.11
CA PRO A 282 -5.66 -26.26 -13.63
C PRO A 282 -7.17 -26.54 -13.65
N LYS A 283 -7.91 -26.12 -12.62
CA LYS A 283 -9.33 -26.46 -12.43
C LYS A 283 -10.29 -25.49 -13.11
N CYS A 284 -9.99 -24.19 -13.05
CA CYS A 284 -10.89 -23.13 -13.50
C CYS A 284 -10.52 -22.55 -14.87
N ASN A 285 -9.35 -22.93 -15.42
CA ASN A 285 -8.79 -22.37 -16.64
C ASN A 285 -8.65 -20.83 -16.60
N LEU A 286 -8.50 -20.28 -15.39
CA LEU A 286 -8.25 -18.88 -15.16
C LEU A 286 -6.77 -18.61 -15.36
N THR A 287 -6.42 -17.78 -16.33
CA THR A 287 -5.04 -17.34 -16.55
C THR A 287 -4.72 -16.16 -15.64
N LEU A 288 -3.65 -16.26 -14.87
CA LEU A 288 -3.05 -15.16 -14.15
C LEU A 288 -1.98 -14.48 -15.02
N PRO A 289 -1.80 -13.16 -14.88
CA PRO A 289 -0.67 -12.46 -15.48
C PRO A 289 0.65 -12.90 -14.83
N GLU A 290 1.77 -12.61 -15.49
CA GLU A 290 3.10 -12.81 -14.91
C GLU A 290 3.25 -12.03 -13.59
N LEU A 291 3.98 -12.64 -12.65
CA LEU A 291 4.26 -12.07 -11.34
C LEU A 291 5.34 -11.00 -11.42
N GLU A 292 4.91 -9.81 -11.83
CA GLU A 292 5.75 -8.63 -11.85
C GLU A 292 5.46 -7.69 -10.67
N PRO A 293 6.44 -6.91 -10.19
CA PRO A 293 6.23 -5.96 -9.09
C PRO A 293 5.12 -4.93 -9.34
N ARG A 294 4.76 -4.64 -10.59
CA ARG A 294 3.66 -3.72 -10.96
C ARG A 294 2.28 -4.32 -10.67
N LEU A 295 2.13 -5.64 -10.66
CA LEU A 295 0.89 -6.33 -10.31
C LEU A 295 0.47 -6.01 -8.87
N PHE A 296 1.44 -5.77 -7.99
CA PHE A 296 1.21 -5.45 -6.58
C PHE A 296 1.11 -3.94 -6.30
N SER A 297 1.09 -3.09 -7.35
CA SER A 297 1.00 -1.64 -7.19
C SER A 297 -0.43 -1.14 -7.42
N PHE A 298 -1.04 -0.62 -6.36
CA PHE A 298 -2.34 0.07 -6.43
C PHE A 298 -2.26 1.46 -7.08
N ASN A 299 -1.06 1.95 -7.42
CA ASN A 299 -0.87 3.19 -8.18
C ASN A 299 -0.89 2.97 -9.70
N THR A 300 -0.94 1.72 -10.14
CA THR A 300 -0.95 1.37 -11.57
C THR A 300 -2.22 0.60 -11.92
N PRO A 301 -2.77 0.76 -13.14
CA PRO A 301 -3.97 0.04 -13.56
C PRO A 301 -3.78 -1.48 -13.65
N TYR A 302 -2.52 -1.96 -13.68
CA TYR A 302 -2.20 -3.38 -13.67
C TYR A 302 -2.63 -4.04 -12.36
N GLY A 303 -2.26 -3.46 -11.23
CA GLY A 303 -2.55 -3.99 -9.90
C GLY A 303 -3.75 -3.37 -9.18
N ALA A 304 -4.15 -2.15 -9.54
CA ALA A 304 -5.20 -1.42 -8.85
C ALA A 304 -6.59 -2.07 -8.99
N CYS A 305 -7.34 -2.09 -7.89
CA CYS A 305 -8.75 -2.46 -7.90
C CYS A 305 -9.53 -1.56 -8.88
N PRO A 306 -10.27 -2.12 -9.85
CA PRO A 306 -10.97 -1.33 -10.87
C PRO A 306 -12.16 -0.53 -10.30
N ASN A 307 -12.75 -0.97 -9.18
CA ASN A 307 -13.91 -0.31 -8.58
C ASN A 307 -13.53 1.01 -7.89
N CYS A 308 -12.41 1.02 -7.15
CA CYS A 308 -11.94 2.21 -6.42
C CYS A 308 -10.69 2.85 -7.03
N ASN A 309 -10.23 2.39 -8.20
CA ASN A 309 -9.02 2.87 -8.88
C ASN A 309 -7.79 2.94 -7.95
N GLY A 310 -7.64 1.93 -7.11
CA GLY A 310 -6.52 1.80 -6.16
C GLY A 310 -6.59 2.69 -4.93
N LEU A 311 -7.73 3.34 -4.64
CA LEU A 311 -7.90 4.14 -3.42
C LEU A 311 -8.19 3.30 -2.18
N GLY A 312 -8.89 2.16 -2.35
CA GLY A 312 -9.37 1.29 -1.27
C GLY A 312 -10.63 1.82 -0.57
N GLU A 313 -10.93 3.09 -0.75
CA GLU A 313 -12.13 3.76 -0.23
C GLU A 313 -12.92 4.41 -1.37
N LEU A 314 -14.23 4.52 -1.19
CA LEU A 314 -15.13 5.26 -2.06
C LEU A 314 -15.81 6.34 -1.23
N LYS A 315 -16.03 7.52 -1.82
CA LYS A 315 -16.89 8.53 -1.22
C LYS A 315 -18.32 8.21 -1.64
N LYS A 316 -19.21 7.99 -0.67
CA LYS A 316 -20.66 7.88 -0.88
C LYS A 316 -21.37 8.99 -0.13
N ILE A 317 -22.55 9.39 -0.62
CA ILE A 317 -23.40 10.35 0.07
C ILE A 317 -23.90 9.74 1.38
N ASP A 318 -23.76 10.47 2.47
CA ASP A 318 -24.18 10.05 3.81
C ASP A 318 -25.48 10.76 4.19
N LEU A 319 -26.52 9.99 4.50
CA LEU A 319 -27.85 10.50 4.84
C LEU A 319 -27.84 11.40 6.08
N ASP A 320 -27.02 11.08 7.07
CA ASP A 320 -26.94 11.84 8.32
C ASP A 320 -26.28 13.21 8.09
N LEU A 321 -25.48 13.34 7.03
CA LEU A 321 -24.88 14.62 6.63
C LEU A 321 -25.82 15.42 5.71
N VAL A 322 -26.68 14.76 4.94
CA VAL A 322 -27.62 15.40 4.02
C VAL A 322 -28.88 15.91 4.73
N LEU A 323 -29.38 15.18 5.73
CA LEU A 323 -30.67 15.44 6.37
C LEU A 323 -30.51 15.96 7.79
N ASN A 324 -31.31 16.97 8.14
CA ASN A 324 -31.53 17.34 9.53
C ASN A 324 -32.88 16.76 10.00
N PRO A 325 -32.90 15.72 10.85
CA PRO A 325 -34.13 15.00 11.21
C PRO A 325 -35.13 15.86 11.99
N LYS A 326 -34.69 16.98 12.59
CA LYS A 326 -35.53 17.87 13.40
C LYS A 326 -36.30 18.89 12.58
N LEU A 327 -35.85 19.19 11.37
CA LEU A 327 -36.46 20.21 10.50
C LEU A 327 -37.44 19.57 9.52
N THR A 328 -38.38 20.38 9.05
CA THR A 328 -39.22 20.03 7.90
C THR A 328 -38.46 20.28 6.59
N ILE A 329 -38.94 19.74 5.47
CA ILE A 329 -38.33 20.01 4.16
C ILE A 329 -38.46 21.49 3.80
N ALA A 330 -39.62 22.09 4.11
CA ALA A 330 -39.89 23.51 3.87
C ALA A 330 -38.96 24.45 4.67
N GLU A 331 -38.49 24.03 5.85
CA GLU A 331 -37.52 24.78 6.67
C GLU A 331 -36.05 24.49 6.29
N GLY A 332 -35.80 23.79 5.18
CA GLY A 332 -34.45 23.47 4.74
C GLY A 332 -33.83 22.23 5.41
N GLY A 333 -34.66 21.26 5.81
CA GLY A 333 -34.20 19.99 6.39
C GLY A 333 -33.31 19.15 5.46
N ILE A 334 -33.28 19.45 4.16
CA ILE A 334 -32.32 18.89 3.19
C ILE A 334 -31.16 19.89 3.03
N LEU A 335 -30.08 19.66 3.77
CA LEU A 335 -28.99 20.61 3.98
C LEU A 335 -28.30 21.09 2.67
N PRO A 336 -28.02 20.23 1.67
CA PRO A 336 -27.42 20.67 0.40
C PRO A 336 -28.27 21.67 -0.38
N PHE A 337 -29.57 21.70 -0.13
CA PHE A 337 -30.55 22.54 -0.84
C PHE A 337 -31.21 23.57 0.07
N ASN A 338 -30.72 23.77 1.30
CA ASN A 338 -31.37 24.65 2.29
C ASN A 338 -31.67 26.05 1.74
N ARG A 339 -30.69 26.72 1.12
CA ARG A 339 -30.87 28.06 0.52
C ARG A 339 -31.84 28.08 -0.65
N MET A 340 -31.99 26.97 -1.38
CA MET A 340 -32.91 26.86 -2.51
C MET A 340 -34.34 26.55 -2.06
N LEU A 341 -34.51 25.97 -0.88
CA LEU A 341 -35.81 25.61 -0.28
C LEU A 341 -36.34 26.72 0.64
N GLU A 342 -35.47 27.41 1.39
CA GLU A 342 -35.80 28.47 2.35
C GLU A 342 -36.50 29.69 1.70
N THR A 343 -36.22 29.98 0.44
CA THR A 343 -36.84 31.13 -0.27
C THR A 343 -38.24 30.83 -0.79
N GLY A 344 -38.71 29.57 -0.73
CA GLY A 344 -40.07 29.16 -1.13
C GLY A 344 -40.48 29.45 -2.58
N THR A 345 -39.55 29.89 -3.42
CA THR A 345 -39.82 30.45 -4.77
C THR A 345 -38.86 29.93 -5.85
N GLY A 346 -38.10 28.87 -5.53
CA GLY A 346 -37.13 28.25 -6.44
C GLY A 346 -37.70 27.08 -7.24
N TYR A 347 -37.14 26.84 -8.42
CA TYR A 347 -37.49 25.69 -9.29
C TYR A 347 -37.50 24.35 -8.53
N PHE A 348 -36.50 24.12 -7.66
CA PHE A 348 -36.40 22.88 -6.89
C PHE A 348 -37.52 22.74 -5.84
N PHE A 349 -37.94 23.84 -5.21
CA PHE A 349 -39.07 23.86 -4.27
C PHE A 349 -40.39 23.57 -4.99
N ASN A 350 -40.60 24.17 -6.17
CA ASN A 350 -41.80 23.94 -6.98
C ASN A 350 -41.86 22.47 -7.46
N LEU A 351 -40.74 21.92 -7.91
CA LEU A 351 -40.64 20.51 -8.29
C LEU A 351 -40.98 19.60 -7.09
N MET A 352 -40.35 19.83 -5.93
CA MET A 352 -40.63 19.06 -4.71
C MET A 352 -42.09 19.14 -4.27
N SER A 353 -42.73 20.30 -4.43
CA SER A 353 -44.15 20.48 -4.10
C SER A 353 -45.06 19.66 -5.01
N GLN A 354 -44.75 19.59 -6.32
CA GLN A 354 -45.49 18.76 -7.26
C GLN A 354 -45.30 17.27 -7.00
N VAL A 355 -44.10 16.83 -6.62
CA VAL A 355 -43.85 15.44 -6.20
C VAL A 355 -44.64 15.11 -4.94
N ALA A 356 -44.62 16.01 -3.95
CA ALA A 356 -45.35 15.84 -2.70
C ALA A 356 -46.86 15.74 -2.88
N GLU A 357 -47.43 16.54 -3.80
CA GLU A 357 -48.85 16.49 -4.14
C GLU A 357 -49.23 15.17 -4.85
N ALA A 358 -48.42 14.74 -5.83
CA ALA A 358 -48.65 13.51 -6.58
C ALA A 358 -48.56 12.23 -5.72
N HIS A 359 -47.65 12.21 -4.75
CA HIS A 359 -47.43 11.06 -3.84
C HIS A 359 -48.06 11.23 -2.46
N HIS A 360 -48.88 12.27 -2.27
CA HIS A 360 -49.68 12.53 -1.08
C HIS A 360 -48.89 12.61 0.25
N PHE A 361 -47.71 13.23 0.24
CA PHE A 361 -46.93 13.52 1.45
C PHE A 361 -46.79 15.03 1.71
N SER A 362 -46.49 15.42 2.95
CA SER A 362 -46.40 16.83 3.37
C SER A 362 -44.96 17.30 3.53
N LEU A 363 -44.61 18.42 2.90
CA LEU A 363 -43.32 19.09 3.06
C LEU A 363 -43.14 19.76 4.44
N LYS A 364 -44.22 19.89 5.22
CA LYS A 364 -44.24 20.50 6.57
C LYS A 364 -44.15 19.45 7.68
N THR A 365 -43.99 18.19 7.34
CA THR A 365 -43.74 17.14 8.33
C THR A 365 -42.24 17.12 8.66
N PRO A 366 -41.83 17.13 9.94
CA PRO A 366 -40.43 16.97 10.30
C PRO A 366 -39.89 15.65 9.74
N ILE A 367 -38.66 15.65 9.20
CA ILE A 367 -38.09 14.49 8.49
C ILE A 367 -38.14 13.21 9.34
N LYS A 368 -37.85 13.31 10.65
CA LYS A 368 -37.94 12.16 11.59
C LYS A 368 -39.32 11.49 11.64
N ASN A 369 -40.38 12.22 11.34
CA ASN A 369 -41.76 11.77 11.43
C ASN A 369 -42.37 11.40 10.06
N MET A 370 -41.59 11.49 8.97
CA MET A 370 -42.04 11.09 7.63
C MET A 370 -42.06 9.57 7.51
N LYS A 371 -42.94 9.04 6.64
CA LYS A 371 -42.91 7.61 6.31
C LYS A 371 -41.64 7.30 5.51
N LYS A 372 -41.13 6.08 5.67
CA LYS A 372 -39.92 5.65 4.96
C LYS A 372 -40.10 5.69 3.44
N GLU A 373 -41.27 5.30 2.94
CA GLU A 373 -41.63 5.35 1.51
C GLU A 373 -41.55 6.77 0.95
N ASP A 374 -42.13 7.75 1.66
CA ASP A 374 -42.07 9.17 1.28
C ASP A 374 -40.63 9.69 1.26
N LEU A 375 -39.82 9.28 2.24
CA LEU A 375 -38.42 9.66 2.33
C LEU A 375 -37.56 9.03 1.23
N ASP A 376 -37.80 7.76 0.89
CA ASP A 376 -37.10 7.06 -0.18
C ASP A 376 -37.39 7.71 -1.55
N LEU A 377 -38.63 8.16 -1.80
CA LEU A 377 -38.98 8.94 -2.99
C LEU A 377 -38.19 10.25 -3.09
N ILE A 378 -38.03 10.97 -1.97
CA ILE A 378 -37.24 12.22 -1.93
C ILE A 378 -35.76 11.96 -2.21
N LEU A 379 -35.22 10.87 -1.66
CA LEU A 379 -33.80 10.55 -1.73
C LEU A 379 -33.38 9.98 -3.08
N TYR A 380 -34.17 9.05 -3.62
CA TYR A 380 -33.81 8.25 -4.80
C TYR A 380 -34.65 8.57 -6.04
N GLY A 381 -35.66 9.44 -5.92
CA GLY A 381 -36.44 9.93 -7.06
C GLY A 381 -37.61 9.01 -7.42
N THR A 382 -38.26 9.32 -8.55
CA THR A 382 -39.54 8.70 -8.96
C THR A 382 -39.45 7.87 -10.25
N GLU A 383 -38.28 7.29 -10.51
CA GLU A 383 -37.97 6.28 -11.55
C GLU A 383 -38.37 6.56 -13.02
N ASN A 384 -39.14 7.62 -13.34
CA ASN A 384 -39.36 8.32 -14.64
C ASN A 384 -40.64 9.20 -14.68
N GLU A 385 -41.33 9.44 -13.56
CA GLU A 385 -42.50 10.33 -13.57
C GLU A 385 -42.15 11.79 -13.93
N THR A 386 -43.00 12.42 -14.74
CA THR A 386 -42.82 13.82 -15.16
C THR A 386 -43.81 14.73 -14.45
N TYR A 387 -43.28 15.80 -13.86
CA TYR A 387 -44.06 16.83 -13.17
C TYR A 387 -44.02 18.13 -13.97
N LYS A 388 -45.14 18.87 -13.95
CA LYS A 388 -45.23 20.21 -14.56
C LYS A 388 -44.77 21.23 -13.54
N VAL A 389 -43.61 21.84 -13.76
CA VAL A 389 -42.98 22.77 -12.82
C VAL A 389 -42.90 24.16 -13.42
N GLU A 390 -43.37 25.16 -12.68
CA GLU A 390 -43.24 26.57 -13.04
C GLU A 390 -41.85 27.10 -12.65
N GLY A 391 -41.11 27.65 -13.62
CA GLY A 391 -39.81 28.28 -13.41
C GLY A 391 -39.90 29.77 -13.05
N GLY A 392 -38.75 30.40 -12.75
CA GLY A 392 -38.67 31.78 -12.23
C GLY A 392 -39.14 32.92 -13.17
N HIS A 393 -39.69 32.60 -14.34
CA HIS A 393 -40.24 33.56 -15.32
C HIS A 393 -41.63 33.15 -15.85
N GLY A 394 -42.37 32.27 -15.15
CA GLY A 394 -43.71 31.83 -15.53
C GLY A 394 -43.76 30.77 -16.66
N ASN A 395 -42.60 30.27 -17.10
CA ASN A 395 -42.52 29.16 -18.05
C ASN A 395 -42.75 27.82 -17.34
N ILE A 396 -43.58 26.96 -17.94
CA ILE A 396 -43.87 25.61 -17.44
C ILE A 396 -42.97 24.60 -18.14
N TYR A 397 -42.25 23.80 -17.36
CA TYR A 397 -41.37 22.74 -17.84
C TYR A 397 -41.91 21.38 -17.40
N ASN A 398 -41.80 20.37 -18.25
CA ASN A 398 -41.97 18.97 -17.82
C ASN A 398 -40.61 18.50 -17.32
N SER A 399 -40.54 18.06 -16.07
CA SER A 399 -39.28 17.68 -15.43
C SER A 399 -39.45 16.43 -14.60
N THR A 400 -38.44 15.57 -14.63
CA THR A 400 -38.37 14.38 -13.79
C THR A 400 -37.67 14.73 -12.48
N PHE A 401 -37.99 13.97 -11.42
CA PHE A 401 -37.30 14.09 -10.14
C PHE A 401 -36.39 12.89 -9.93
N GLU A 402 -35.09 13.11 -10.11
CA GLU A 402 -34.07 12.05 -9.99
C GLU A 402 -33.74 11.69 -8.53
N GLY A 403 -34.18 12.49 -7.55
CA GLY A 403 -33.86 12.31 -6.14
C GLY A 403 -32.64 13.10 -5.69
N VAL A 404 -32.60 13.43 -4.39
CA VAL A 404 -31.53 14.23 -3.77
C VAL A 404 -30.16 13.53 -3.88
N ILE A 405 -30.09 12.23 -3.57
CA ILE A 405 -28.83 11.48 -3.57
C ILE A 405 -28.31 11.33 -4.99
N ASN A 406 -29.15 10.85 -5.91
CA ASN A 406 -28.77 10.64 -7.30
C ASN A 406 -28.31 11.96 -7.95
N ASN A 407 -28.98 13.08 -7.65
CA ASN A 407 -28.56 14.41 -8.11
C ASN A 407 -27.15 14.76 -7.60
N LEU A 408 -26.88 14.59 -6.31
CA LEU A 408 -25.59 14.90 -5.71
C LEU A 408 -24.48 14.00 -6.26
N GLU A 409 -24.73 12.69 -6.39
CA GLU A 409 -23.76 11.74 -6.95
C GLU A 409 -23.45 12.02 -8.42
N ARG A 410 -24.48 12.28 -9.23
CA ARG A 410 -24.31 12.63 -10.66
C ARG A 410 -23.53 13.93 -10.79
N ARG A 411 -23.92 14.98 -10.05
CA ARG A 411 -23.21 16.27 -10.08
C ARG A 411 -21.76 16.13 -9.61
N TYR A 412 -21.48 15.32 -8.59
CA TYR A 412 -20.11 15.07 -8.13
C TYR A 412 -19.25 14.42 -9.23
N LYS A 413 -19.81 13.47 -9.99
CA LYS A 413 -19.13 12.78 -11.10
C LYS A 413 -18.95 13.66 -12.34
N GLU A 414 -19.96 14.45 -12.70
CA GLU A 414 -19.97 15.26 -13.94
C GLU A 414 -19.28 16.62 -13.79
N THR A 415 -19.26 17.19 -12.58
CA THR A 415 -18.75 18.55 -12.37
C THR A 415 -17.22 18.60 -12.49
N LYS A 416 -16.74 19.56 -13.28
CA LYS A 416 -15.30 19.88 -13.45
C LYS A 416 -14.76 20.94 -12.48
N SER A 417 -15.65 21.58 -11.70
CA SER A 417 -15.27 22.60 -10.71
C SER A 417 -14.90 21.96 -9.37
N ASP A 418 -13.66 22.18 -8.93
CA ASP A 418 -13.17 21.68 -7.64
C ASP A 418 -13.90 22.31 -6.45
N PHE A 419 -14.34 23.57 -6.57
CA PHE A 419 -15.16 24.22 -5.55
C PHE A 419 -16.48 23.47 -5.36
N MET A 420 -17.22 23.23 -6.45
CA MET A 420 -18.48 22.50 -6.39
C MET A 420 -18.30 21.06 -5.91
N ARG A 421 -17.22 20.40 -6.32
CA ARG A 421 -16.86 19.07 -5.83
C ARG A 421 -16.66 19.11 -4.30
N GLY A 422 -15.87 20.06 -3.81
CA GLY A 422 -15.63 20.27 -2.38
C GLY A 422 -16.89 20.57 -1.56
N GLU A 423 -17.84 21.33 -2.11
CA GLU A 423 -19.14 21.57 -1.46
C GLU A 423 -19.97 20.28 -1.32
N ILE A 424 -20.00 19.43 -2.36
CA ILE A 424 -20.71 18.15 -2.31
C ILE A 424 -20.00 17.15 -1.37
N GLU A 425 -18.66 17.16 -1.34
CA GLU A 425 -17.87 16.27 -0.48
C GLU A 425 -18.16 16.42 1.02
N ARG A 426 -18.64 17.59 1.47
CA ARG A 426 -19.06 17.80 2.86
C ARG A 426 -20.21 16.88 3.29
N PHE A 427 -20.99 16.40 2.32
CA PHE A 427 -22.12 15.50 2.53
C PHE A 427 -21.78 14.04 2.22
N MET A 428 -20.49 13.74 2.01
CA MET A 428 -20.02 12.40 1.70
C MET A 428 -19.22 11.82 2.85
N ARG A 429 -19.38 10.52 3.08
CA ARG A 429 -18.51 9.73 3.95
C ARG A 429 -17.63 8.81 3.11
N LYS A 430 -16.43 8.56 3.62
CA LYS A 430 -15.54 7.54 3.06
C LYS A 430 -15.99 6.17 3.56
N GLU A 431 -16.31 5.29 2.63
CA GLU A 431 -16.59 3.88 2.89
C GLU A 431 -15.49 3.00 2.33
N VAL A 432 -15.27 1.86 2.97
CA VAL A 432 -14.34 0.85 2.46
C VAL A 432 -14.91 0.27 1.17
N CYS A 433 -14.07 0.14 0.14
CA CYS A 433 -14.48 -0.43 -1.14
C CYS A 433 -14.96 -1.87 -0.95
N GLU A 434 -16.19 -2.15 -1.40
CA GLU A 434 -16.84 -3.47 -1.25
C GLU A 434 -16.17 -4.59 -2.04
N VAL A 435 -15.45 -4.26 -3.12
CA VAL A 435 -14.79 -5.25 -4.00
C VAL A 435 -13.44 -5.69 -3.44
N CYS A 436 -12.58 -4.73 -3.06
CA CYS A 436 -11.23 -5.05 -2.57
C CYS A 436 -11.13 -5.04 -1.04
N HIS A 437 -12.22 -4.75 -0.32
CA HIS A 437 -12.26 -4.65 1.14
C HIS A 437 -11.15 -3.74 1.73
N GLY A 438 -10.83 -2.65 1.03
CA GLY A 438 -9.78 -1.71 1.43
C GLY A 438 -8.36 -2.07 0.95
N ALA A 439 -8.17 -3.24 0.33
CA ALA A 439 -6.86 -3.73 -0.10
C ALA A 439 -6.24 -2.96 -1.27
N ARG A 440 -7.04 -2.18 -2.00
CA ARG A 440 -6.63 -1.34 -3.15
C ARG A 440 -6.18 -2.12 -4.38
N LEU A 441 -6.07 -3.44 -4.29
CA LEU A 441 -5.53 -4.31 -5.34
C LEU A 441 -6.63 -5.16 -6.00
N LYS A 442 -6.31 -5.75 -7.14
CA LYS A 442 -7.13 -6.78 -7.80
C LYS A 442 -6.98 -8.14 -7.12
N ASP A 443 -7.97 -9.00 -7.31
CA ASP A 443 -8.00 -10.35 -6.75
C ASP A 443 -6.81 -11.20 -7.21
N GLU A 444 -6.34 -11.03 -8.44
CA GLU A 444 -5.16 -11.75 -8.96
C GLU A 444 -3.89 -11.43 -8.16
N ALA A 445 -3.73 -10.17 -7.71
CA ALA A 445 -2.60 -9.76 -6.89
C ALA A 445 -2.75 -10.25 -5.44
N LEU A 446 -3.98 -10.23 -4.90
CA LEU A 446 -4.28 -10.69 -3.54
C LEU A 446 -4.23 -12.22 -3.40
N ALA A 447 -4.35 -12.95 -4.50
CA ALA A 447 -4.22 -14.39 -4.49
C ALA A 447 -2.76 -14.87 -4.46
N VAL A 448 -1.77 -13.96 -4.54
CA VAL A 448 -0.36 -14.30 -4.35
C VAL A 448 -0.02 -14.19 -2.87
N VAL A 449 0.45 -15.29 -2.29
CA VAL A 449 0.73 -15.39 -0.86
C VAL A 449 2.17 -15.83 -0.58
N ILE A 450 2.70 -15.38 0.54
CA ILE A 450 3.91 -15.90 1.18
C ILE A 450 3.49 -16.26 2.60
N ASP A 451 3.82 -17.46 3.08
CA ASP A 451 3.44 -17.90 4.44
C ASP A 451 1.93 -17.74 4.71
N GLN A 452 1.11 -18.13 3.74
CA GLN A 452 -0.36 -18.02 3.78
C GLN A 452 -0.90 -16.59 3.95
N LYS A 453 -0.09 -15.55 3.67
CA LYS A 453 -0.52 -14.16 3.73
C LYS A 453 -0.28 -13.44 2.42
N ASN A 454 -1.26 -12.67 1.99
CA ASN A 454 -1.13 -11.79 0.83
C ASN A 454 -0.47 -10.45 1.21
N ILE A 455 -0.10 -9.67 0.19
CA ILE A 455 0.62 -8.41 0.40
C ILE A 455 -0.17 -7.37 1.22
N PHE A 456 -1.50 -7.37 1.13
CA PHE A 456 -2.33 -6.44 1.90
C PHE A 456 -2.41 -6.82 3.37
N GLU A 457 -2.54 -8.12 3.67
CA GLU A 457 -2.54 -8.63 5.04
C GLU A 457 -1.21 -8.32 5.73
N VAL A 458 -0.10 -8.60 5.05
CA VAL A 458 1.26 -8.27 5.53
C VAL A 458 1.43 -6.75 5.73
N SER A 459 0.92 -5.93 4.81
CA SER A 459 0.99 -4.46 4.92
C SER A 459 0.09 -3.89 6.02
N SER A 460 -0.90 -4.66 6.47
CA SER A 460 -1.84 -4.28 7.54
C SER A 460 -1.39 -4.74 8.92
N LEU A 461 -0.31 -5.53 9.02
CA LEU A 461 0.36 -5.78 10.29
C LEU A 461 0.98 -4.48 10.81
N SER A 462 1.09 -4.38 12.14
CA SER A 462 1.93 -3.34 12.76
C SER A 462 3.38 -3.54 12.32
N THR A 463 4.18 -2.47 12.27
CA THR A 463 5.61 -2.54 11.90
C THR A 463 6.37 -3.56 12.73
N SER A 464 6.05 -3.71 14.03
CA SER A 464 6.63 -4.74 14.90
C SER A 464 6.27 -6.16 14.47
N ASN A 465 5.00 -6.43 14.18
CA ASN A 465 4.52 -7.74 13.75
C ASN A 465 5.03 -8.08 12.35
N LEU A 466 5.12 -7.09 11.47
CA LEU A 466 5.71 -7.24 10.16
C LEU A 466 7.20 -7.58 10.24
N TYR A 467 7.96 -6.89 11.11
CA TYR A 467 9.37 -7.21 11.33
C TYR A 467 9.54 -8.66 11.80
N ASN A 468 8.71 -9.10 12.76
CA ASN A 468 8.72 -10.48 13.24
C ASN A 468 8.36 -11.49 12.15
N TRP A 469 7.36 -11.19 11.32
CA TRP A 469 6.98 -12.03 10.18
C TRP A 469 8.12 -12.17 9.17
N ILE A 470 8.86 -11.09 8.90
CA ILE A 470 10.04 -11.15 8.01
C ILE A 470 11.16 -12.01 8.61
N GLU A 471 11.31 -12.05 9.94
CA GLU A 471 12.26 -12.95 10.60
C GLU A 471 11.90 -14.43 10.46
N THR A 472 10.60 -14.76 10.34
CA THR A 472 10.13 -16.14 10.15
C THR A 472 10.25 -16.63 8.70
N LEU A 473 10.52 -15.75 7.73
CA LEU A 473 10.74 -16.11 6.32
C LEU A 473 12.08 -16.82 6.10
N ARG A 474 12.15 -18.06 6.58
CA ARG A 474 13.28 -18.98 6.48
C ARG A 474 12.76 -20.37 6.10
N SER A 475 13.63 -21.37 6.00
CA SER A 475 13.20 -22.76 5.81
C SER A 475 12.34 -23.23 7.00
N PRO A 476 11.21 -23.94 6.78
CA PRO A 476 10.70 -24.49 5.52
C PRO A 476 9.72 -23.58 4.76
N VAL A 477 9.43 -22.36 5.24
CA VAL A 477 8.50 -21.41 4.60
C VAL A 477 8.97 -21.02 3.21
N LEU A 478 10.26 -20.73 3.08
CA LEU A 478 10.93 -20.49 1.80
C LEU A 478 11.86 -21.67 1.47
N SER A 479 11.86 -22.09 0.22
CA SER A 479 12.82 -23.04 -0.32
C SER A 479 14.24 -22.47 -0.34
N ALA A 480 15.25 -23.33 -0.44
CA ALA A 480 16.65 -22.91 -0.51
C ALA A 480 16.92 -21.91 -1.66
N LYS A 481 16.24 -22.08 -2.81
CA LYS A 481 16.35 -21.18 -3.96
C LYS A 481 15.70 -19.82 -3.67
N GLU A 482 14.51 -19.82 -3.07
CA GLU A 482 13.80 -18.58 -2.70
C GLU A 482 14.55 -17.78 -1.65
N ILE A 483 15.17 -18.44 -0.67
CA ILE A 483 16.01 -17.78 0.34
C ILE A 483 17.16 -17.01 -0.33
N ILE A 484 17.82 -17.61 -1.31
CA ILE A 484 18.91 -16.95 -2.06
C ILE A 484 18.37 -15.72 -2.81
N ILE A 485 17.26 -15.88 -3.54
CA ILE A 485 16.64 -14.80 -4.32
C ILE A 485 16.15 -13.66 -3.41
N ALA A 486 15.53 -13.97 -2.28
CA ALA A 486 14.94 -13.02 -1.36
C ALA A 486 15.95 -12.36 -0.42
N SER A 487 17.16 -12.92 -0.25
CA SER A 487 18.14 -12.51 0.75
C SER A 487 18.42 -11.00 0.77
N SER A 488 18.65 -10.38 -0.38
CA SER A 488 18.91 -8.93 -0.51
C SER A 488 17.67 -8.10 -0.20
N ILE A 489 16.49 -8.55 -0.63
CA ILE A 489 15.20 -7.88 -0.39
C ILE A 489 14.86 -7.92 1.11
N LEU A 490 15.01 -9.08 1.75
CA LEU A 490 14.74 -9.26 3.17
C LEU A 490 15.70 -8.44 4.04
N LYS A 491 16.98 -8.36 3.66
CA LYS A 491 17.95 -7.50 4.35
C LYS A 491 17.49 -6.05 4.37
N GLU A 492 17.01 -5.55 3.22
CA GLU A 492 16.60 -4.15 3.08
C GLU A 492 15.28 -3.85 3.78
N LEU A 493 14.32 -4.79 3.74
CA LEU A 493 13.09 -4.69 4.51
C LEU A 493 13.38 -4.65 6.02
N LYS A 494 14.25 -5.52 6.52
CA LYS A 494 14.65 -5.55 7.95
C LYS A 494 15.31 -4.24 8.37
N ALA A 495 16.22 -3.70 7.56
CA ALA A 495 16.86 -2.42 7.86
C ALA A 495 15.83 -1.29 7.98
N ARG A 496 14.96 -1.13 6.97
CA ARG A 496 13.95 -0.05 6.95
C ARG A 496 12.92 -0.17 8.06
N LEU A 497 12.42 -1.37 8.32
CA LEU A 497 11.53 -1.60 9.45
C LEU A 497 12.25 -1.37 10.78
N GLY A 498 13.50 -1.81 10.92
CA GLY A 498 14.34 -1.54 12.09
C GLY A 498 14.46 -0.06 12.41
N PHE A 499 14.64 0.80 11.40
CA PHE A 499 14.64 2.25 11.58
C PHE A 499 13.28 2.80 12.03
N LEU A 500 12.15 2.28 11.53
CA LEU A 500 10.83 2.67 12.04
C LEU A 500 10.63 2.26 13.51
N LEU A 501 11.14 1.09 13.91
CA LEU A 501 11.09 0.62 15.29
C LEU A 501 11.98 1.48 16.21
N SER A 502 13.16 1.89 15.73
CA SER A 502 14.09 2.74 16.50
C SER A 502 13.49 4.12 16.80
N VAL A 503 12.73 4.70 15.87
CA VAL A 503 12.01 5.97 16.10
C VAL A 503 10.66 5.78 16.81
N GLY A 504 10.36 4.59 17.35
CA GLY A 504 9.18 4.35 18.18
C GLY A 504 7.86 4.15 17.42
N LEU A 505 7.89 3.94 16.10
CA LEU A 505 6.69 3.80 15.27
C LEU A 505 6.22 2.33 15.15
N ASN A 506 6.33 1.58 16.25
CA ASN A 506 6.06 0.13 16.33
C ASN A 506 4.60 -0.26 16.06
N TYR A 507 3.68 0.68 16.25
CA TYR A 507 2.23 0.48 16.19
C TYR A 507 1.62 0.82 14.83
N LEU A 508 2.36 1.51 13.95
CA LEU A 508 1.86 1.90 12.63
C LEU A 508 1.73 0.69 11.72
N THR A 509 0.76 0.72 10.80
CA THR A 509 0.66 -0.22 9.69
C THR A 509 1.18 0.44 8.42
N LEU A 510 1.69 -0.35 7.46
CA LEU A 510 2.15 0.18 6.18
C LEU A 510 0.98 0.63 5.28
N SER A 511 -0.21 0.07 5.49
CA SER A 511 -1.44 0.43 4.79
C SER A 511 -2.08 1.74 5.28
N ARG A 512 -1.65 2.28 6.45
CA ARG A 512 -2.17 3.55 6.97
C ARG A 512 -1.91 4.69 5.99
N SER A 513 -2.96 5.47 5.71
CA SER A 513 -2.90 6.63 4.83
C SER A 513 -1.93 7.69 5.38
N ALA A 514 -1.10 8.25 4.51
CA ALA A 514 -0.15 9.29 4.87
C ALA A 514 -0.84 10.55 5.41
N GLY A 515 -2.00 10.88 4.85
CA GLY A 515 -2.77 12.07 5.25
C GLY A 515 -3.40 11.98 6.64
N THR A 516 -3.36 10.81 7.31
CA THR A 516 -3.89 10.63 8.68
C THR A 516 -2.80 10.59 9.74
N LEU A 517 -1.53 10.80 9.36
CA LEU A 517 -0.40 10.84 10.28
C LEU A 517 -0.37 12.16 11.04
N ALA A 518 -0.06 12.09 12.33
CA ALA A 518 0.27 13.28 13.11
C ALA A 518 1.58 13.91 12.60
N GLY A 519 1.80 15.20 12.90
CA GLY A 519 3.02 15.91 12.52
C GLY A 519 4.29 15.19 12.98
N GLY A 520 4.35 14.83 14.27
CA GLY A 520 5.47 14.06 14.83
C GLY A 520 5.63 12.65 14.24
N GLU A 521 4.54 11.96 13.87
CA GLU A 521 4.61 10.66 13.17
C GLU A 521 5.26 10.83 11.78
N SER A 522 4.80 11.82 11.00
CA SER A 522 5.33 12.11 9.67
C SER A 522 6.81 12.49 9.73
N GLN A 523 7.18 13.29 10.72
CA GLN A 523 8.56 13.69 10.96
C GLN A 523 9.47 12.50 11.28
N ARG A 524 9.03 11.60 12.19
CA ARG A 524 9.78 10.40 12.55
C ARG A 524 9.89 9.39 11.40
N ILE A 525 8.86 9.28 10.55
CA ILE A 525 8.95 8.49 9.30
C ILE A 525 10.03 9.06 8.38
N ARG A 526 10.06 10.39 8.22
CA ARG A 526 11.07 11.05 7.39
C ARG A 526 12.47 10.85 7.98
N LEU A 527 12.63 10.95 9.30
CA LEU A 527 13.87 10.66 10.00
C LEU A 527 14.37 9.23 9.74
N ALA A 528 13.50 8.23 9.90
CA ALA A 528 13.82 6.83 9.63
C ALA A 528 14.25 6.61 8.16
N SER A 529 13.56 7.24 7.21
CA SER A 529 13.91 7.21 5.79
C SER A 529 15.29 7.82 5.52
N GLN A 530 15.63 8.93 6.18
CA GLN A 530 16.95 9.56 6.02
C GLN A 530 18.09 8.69 6.54
N ILE A 531 17.89 7.97 7.64
CA ILE A 531 18.91 7.05 8.15
C ILE A 531 19.12 5.89 7.18
N GLY A 532 18.03 5.35 6.63
CA GLY A 532 18.08 4.30 5.63
C GLY A 532 18.80 4.70 4.34
N SER A 533 18.89 5.99 4.02
CA SER A 533 19.63 6.48 2.85
C SER A 533 21.15 6.32 2.96
N GLY A 534 21.69 6.19 4.19
CA GLY A 534 23.13 6.01 4.43
C GLY A 534 24.00 7.18 3.97
N LEU A 535 23.43 8.37 3.82
CA LEU A 535 24.18 9.57 3.39
C LEU A 535 25.18 10.00 4.45
N SER A 536 26.34 10.51 3.99
CA SER A 536 27.41 11.08 4.82
C SER A 536 27.78 12.48 4.31
N GLY A 537 28.31 13.33 5.19
CA GLY A 537 28.69 14.71 4.85
C GLY A 537 27.50 15.66 4.64
N VAL A 538 26.30 15.30 5.09
CA VAL A 538 25.06 16.09 5.00
C VAL A 538 24.87 16.95 6.25
N LEU A 539 24.21 18.10 6.09
CA LEU A 539 23.67 18.89 7.20
C LEU A 539 22.18 18.56 7.38
N TYR A 540 21.83 17.87 8.46
CA TYR A 540 20.44 17.65 8.83
C TYR A 540 19.95 18.77 9.74
N VAL A 541 18.82 19.38 9.41
CA VAL A 541 18.17 20.43 10.22
C VAL A 541 16.79 19.95 10.66
N LEU A 542 16.58 19.78 11.97
CA LEU A 542 15.38 19.19 12.55
C LEU A 542 14.61 20.19 13.42
N ASP A 543 13.27 20.14 13.37
CA ASP A 543 12.37 21.05 14.10
C ASP A 543 11.62 20.30 15.21
N GLU A 544 12.08 20.41 16.45
CA GLU A 544 11.44 19.85 17.64
C GLU A 544 11.01 18.37 17.47
N PRO A 545 11.94 17.45 17.16
CA PRO A 545 11.63 16.05 16.88
C PRO A 545 11.04 15.28 18.06
N SER A 546 11.14 15.80 19.30
CA SER A 546 10.49 15.24 20.49
C SER A 546 8.97 15.46 20.51
N ILE A 547 8.40 16.28 19.62
CA ILE A 547 6.97 16.59 19.64
C ILE A 547 6.09 15.35 19.42
N GLY A 548 5.08 15.23 20.29
CA GLY A 548 4.15 14.11 20.28
C GLY A 548 4.82 12.76 20.55
N LEU A 549 6.00 12.76 21.17
CA LEU A 549 6.69 11.58 21.66
C LEU A 549 6.52 11.48 23.17
N HIS A 550 6.35 10.26 23.67
CA HIS A 550 6.31 10.00 25.10
C HIS A 550 7.74 10.05 25.67
N GLN A 551 7.94 10.57 26.89
CA GLN A 551 9.29 10.72 27.49
C GLN A 551 10.11 9.42 27.46
N ARG A 552 9.47 8.28 27.70
CA ARG A 552 10.09 6.95 27.62
C ARG A 552 10.78 6.66 26.28
N ASP A 553 10.25 7.19 25.18
CA ASP A 553 10.75 6.91 23.84
C ASP A 553 11.74 7.99 23.36
N ASN A 554 11.95 9.06 24.14
CA ASN A 554 12.83 10.17 23.82
C ASN A 554 14.30 9.73 23.70
N HIS A 555 14.76 8.84 24.59
CA HIS A 555 16.12 8.30 24.53
C HIS A 555 16.41 7.61 23.18
N ARG A 556 15.43 6.89 22.62
CA ARG A 556 15.58 6.22 21.31
C ARG A 556 15.71 7.23 20.17
N LEU A 557 15.00 8.35 20.26
CA LEU A 557 15.14 9.45 19.30
C LEU A 557 16.55 10.05 19.39
N ILE A 558 17.05 10.31 20.60
CA ILE A 558 18.40 10.84 20.81
C ILE A 558 19.45 9.89 20.23
N ASP A 559 19.35 8.58 20.50
CA ASP A 559 20.26 7.57 19.94
C ASP A 559 20.24 7.59 18.40
N THR A 560 19.05 7.78 17.84
CA THR A 560 18.85 7.91 16.39
C THR A 560 19.55 9.15 15.83
N LEU A 561 19.49 10.30 16.52
CA LEU A 561 20.19 11.52 16.12
C LEU A 561 21.72 11.37 16.23
N LYS A 562 22.20 10.69 17.27
CA LYS A 562 23.63 10.37 17.44
C LYS A 562 24.13 9.44 16.35
N HIS A 563 23.33 8.44 15.95
CA HIS A 563 23.65 7.58 14.82
C HIS A 563 23.81 8.41 13.53
N LEU A 564 22.86 9.31 13.23
CA LEU A 564 22.99 10.19 12.06
C LEU A 564 24.30 10.98 12.06
N ARG A 565 24.69 11.51 13.23
CA ARG A 565 25.98 12.19 13.42
C ARG A 565 27.16 11.25 13.16
N GLU A 566 27.13 10.04 13.72
CA GLU A 566 28.19 9.03 13.61
C GLU A 566 28.44 8.54 12.18
N LEU A 567 27.43 8.64 11.29
CA LEU A 567 27.59 8.44 9.84
C LEU A 567 28.42 9.55 9.16
N GLY A 568 28.95 10.51 9.91
CA GLY A 568 29.73 11.65 9.40
C GLY A 568 28.86 12.81 8.93
N ASN A 569 27.68 12.98 9.53
CA ASN A 569 26.79 14.11 9.25
C ASN A 569 26.82 15.14 10.37
N THR A 570 26.46 16.38 10.05
CA THR A 570 26.21 17.42 11.06
C THR A 570 24.71 17.49 11.32
N VAL A 571 24.30 17.43 12.58
CA VAL A 571 22.89 17.40 12.95
C VAL A 571 22.59 18.65 13.77
N VAL A 572 21.75 19.54 13.25
CA VAL A 572 21.28 20.75 13.93
C VAL A 572 19.82 20.57 14.30
N VAL A 573 19.50 20.66 15.58
CA VAL A 573 18.16 20.39 16.09
C VAL A 573 17.64 21.62 16.82
N VAL A 574 16.45 22.12 16.47
CA VAL A 574 15.74 23.10 17.29
C VAL A 574 14.99 22.34 18.37
N GLU A 575 15.33 22.55 19.64
CA GLU A 575 14.74 21.79 20.75
C GLU A 575 14.62 22.59 22.06
N HIS A 576 13.71 22.09 22.89
CA HIS A 576 13.40 22.57 24.23
C HIS A 576 13.45 21.45 25.28
N ASP A 577 13.53 20.19 24.85
CA ASP A 577 13.64 19.04 25.74
C ASP A 577 14.98 18.99 26.48
N MET A 578 14.91 18.67 27.78
CA MET A 578 16.07 18.68 28.67
C MET A 578 17.07 17.58 28.34
N GLU A 579 16.60 16.36 28.07
CA GLU A 579 17.47 15.21 27.76
C GLU A 579 18.19 15.43 26.42
N THR A 580 17.49 15.95 25.41
CA THR A 580 18.08 16.25 24.11
C THR A 580 19.16 17.33 24.21
N MET A 581 18.95 18.37 25.02
CA MET A 581 19.96 19.38 25.30
C MET A 581 21.17 18.83 26.05
N GLN A 582 20.96 17.91 27.00
CA GLN A 582 22.03 17.26 27.77
C GLN A 582 22.92 16.36 26.91
N GLU A 583 22.32 15.71 25.91
CA GLU A 583 23.02 14.77 25.03
C GLU A 583 23.62 15.43 23.77
N ALA A 584 23.48 16.76 23.66
CA ALA A 584 24.06 17.55 22.58
C ALA A 584 25.57 17.71 22.74
N ASP A 585 26.32 17.66 21.63
CA ASP A 585 27.74 17.98 21.64
C ASP A 585 27.98 19.48 21.88
N PHE A 586 27.12 20.32 21.28
CA PHE A 586 27.14 21.78 21.41
C PHE A 586 25.72 22.34 21.43
N MET A 587 25.58 23.52 22.04
CA MET A 587 24.32 24.23 22.17
C MET A 587 24.46 25.69 21.73
N VAL A 588 23.40 26.22 21.11
CA VAL A 588 23.24 27.64 20.78
C VAL A 588 21.98 28.15 21.48
N ASP A 589 22.14 29.08 22.42
CA ASP A 589 21.01 29.68 23.15
C ASP A 589 20.64 31.03 22.52
N PHE A 590 19.44 31.12 21.95
CA PHE A 590 18.90 32.32 21.32
C PHE A 590 18.06 33.13 22.31
N GLY A 591 18.45 34.39 22.50
CA GLY A 591 17.64 35.52 23.00
C GLY A 591 16.90 35.37 24.33
N LEU A 592 16.96 36.41 25.17
CA LEU A 592 16.11 36.51 26.37
C LEU A 592 14.65 36.91 26.08
N LEU A 593 14.37 37.36 24.85
CA LEU A 593 13.10 37.94 24.42
C LEU A 593 12.67 37.36 23.07
N ALA A 594 11.41 37.57 22.70
CA ALA A 594 10.80 37.10 21.45
C ALA A 594 10.55 38.27 20.47
N GLY A 595 10.34 37.95 19.19
CA GLY A 595 9.98 38.94 18.16
C GLY A 595 11.12 39.94 17.89
N ASP A 596 10.79 41.22 17.72
CA ASP A 596 11.78 42.26 17.35
C ASP A 596 12.90 42.46 18.37
N ALA A 597 12.65 42.07 19.63
CA ALA A 597 13.61 42.15 20.73
C ALA A 597 14.45 40.86 20.92
N GLY A 598 14.16 39.81 20.14
CA GLY A 598 14.96 38.59 20.06
C GLY A 598 16.06 38.67 19.01
N GLY A 599 16.47 37.51 18.48
CA GLY A 599 17.36 37.42 17.32
C GLY A 599 18.86 37.54 17.63
N GLU A 600 19.27 37.46 18.89
CA GLU A 600 20.67 37.45 19.33
C GLU A 600 21.07 36.08 19.91
N ILE A 601 22.31 35.66 19.66
CA ILE A 601 22.89 34.50 20.35
C ILE A 601 23.42 34.96 21.71
N VAL A 602 22.87 34.40 22.79
CA VAL A 602 23.20 34.74 24.17
C VAL A 602 24.37 33.90 24.69
N ALA A 603 24.41 32.63 24.30
CA ALA A 603 25.44 31.69 24.66
C ALA A 603 25.65 30.66 23.56
N PHE A 604 26.89 30.21 23.39
CA PHE A 604 27.27 29.14 22.48
C PHE A 604 28.41 28.34 23.12
N GLY A 605 28.33 27.02 23.09
CA GLY A 605 29.36 26.14 23.64
C GLY A 605 28.81 24.79 24.06
N THR A 606 29.51 24.13 24.98
CA THR A 606 29.04 22.91 25.65
C THR A 606 27.91 23.23 26.62
N GLN A 607 27.20 22.20 27.09
CA GLN A 607 26.16 22.38 28.12
C GLN A 607 26.68 23.15 29.35
N GLN A 608 27.92 22.89 29.78
CA GLN A 608 28.52 23.57 30.92
C GLN A 608 28.75 25.06 30.64
N ASP A 609 29.10 25.44 29.41
CA ASP A 609 29.26 26.83 29.01
C ASP A 609 27.92 27.58 29.04
N ILE A 610 26.82 26.92 28.62
CA ILE A 610 25.47 27.46 28.70
C ILE A 610 25.04 27.67 30.16
N ILE A 611 25.26 26.68 31.03
CA ILE A 611 24.95 26.73 32.47
C ILE A 611 25.73 27.86 33.16
N ASN A 612 27.01 28.02 32.83
CA ASN A 612 27.87 29.04 33.43
C ASN A 612 27.55 30.46 32.94
N ASN A 613 26.85 30.61 31.82
CA ASN A 613 26.49 31.91 31.26
C ASN A 613 25.30 32.54 31.99
N LYS A 614 25.57 33.57 32.80
CA LYS A 614 24.55 34.30 33.59
C LYS A 614 23.44 34.95 32.76
N ARG A 615 23.69 35.24 31.47
CA ARG A 615 22.70 35.81 30.55
C ARG A 615 21.79 34.74 29.97
N SER A 616 22.18 33.46 29.94
CA SER A 616 21.35 32.38 29.41
C SER A 616 20.14 32.13 30.32
N LEU A 617 18.93 32.22 29.76
CA LEU A 617 17.72 31.79 30.48
C LEU A 617 17.69 30.28 30.56
N THR A 618 18.05 29.59 29.48
CA THR A 618 18.10 28.14 29.38
C THR A 618 19.08 27.55 30.39
N GLY A 619 20.27 28.13 30.54
CA GLY A 619 21.26 27.74 31.56
C GLY A 619 20.75 27.84 33.00
N LYS A 620 19.87 28.81 33.30
CA LYS A 620 19.23 28.93 34.63
C LYS A 620 18.25 27.79 34.90
N TYR A 621 17.54 27.30 33.89
CA TYR A 621 16.67 26.13 34.04
C TYR A 621 17.47 24.83 34.12
N LEU A 622 18.50 24.67 33.27
CA LEU A 622 19.36 23.49 33.28
C LEU A 622 20.16 23.33 34.58
N SER A 623 20.63 24.43 35.17
CA SER A 623 21.29 24.44 36.48
C SER A 623 20.33 24.25 37.67
N GLY A 624 19.03 24.35 37.44
CA GLY A 624 18.02 24.34 38.51
C GLY A 624 17.92 25.64 39.31
N GLN A 625 18.60 26.73 38.91
CA GLN A 625 18.41 28.06 39.50
C GLN A 625 16.99 28.59 39.28
N LYS A 626 16.38 28.24 38.14
CA LYS A 626 14.96 28.41 37.85
C LYS A 626 14.32 27.03 37.69
N LYS A 627 13.12 26.85 38.24
CA LYS A 627 12.32 25.62 38.12
C LYS A 627 10.85 26.00 37.96
N ILE A 628 10.08 25.10 37.36
CA ILE A 628 8.61 25.19 37.36
C ILE A 628 8.15 24.56 38.67
N TYR A 629 7.46 25.33 39.50
CA TYR A 629 6.91 24.84 40.76
C TYR A 629 5.60 24.10 40.49
N ILE A 630 5.49 22.88 41.02
CA ILE A 630 4.21 22.15 41.04
C ILE A 630 3.36 22.81 42.11
N ALA A 631 2.20 23.35 41.74
CA ALA A 631 1.25 23.85 42.73
C ALA A 631 0.84 22.69 43.65
N PRO A 632 0.77 22.88 44.98
CA PRO A 632 0.23 21.85 45.86
C PRO A 632 -1.16 21.43 45.36
N SER A 633 -1.45 20.14 45.45
CA SER A 633 -2.77 19.66 45.02
C SER A 633 -3.85 20.31 45.88
N ARG A 634 -5.08 20.44 45.36
CA ARG A 634 -6.21 20.92 46.19
C ARG A 634 -6.45 20.05 47.42
N ASP A 635 -5.92 18.82 47.43
CA ASP A 635 -6.05 17.86 48.52
C ASP A 635 -4.95 18.03 49.61
N ASP A 636 -3.93 18.87 49.36
CA ASP A 636 -2.85 19.19 50.32
C ASP A 636 -3.10 20.51 51.10
N ILE A 637 -4.28 21.11 50.95
CA ILE A 637 -4.64 22.42 51.53
C ILE A 637 -5.58 22.29 52.74
N ASP A 638 -5.99 21.07 53.12
CA ASP A 638 -6.83 20.80 54.32
C ASP A 638 -6.02 20.37 55.55
#